data_AF-R1FDK4-F1
#
_entry.id   AF-R1FDK4-F1
#
_cell.length_a   1.000
_cell.length_b   1.000
_cell.length_c   1.000
_cell.angle_alpha   90.00
_cell.angle_beta   90.00
_cell.angle_gamma   90.00
#
_symmetry.space_group_name_H-M   'P 1'
#
loop_
_entity.id
_entity.type
_entity.pdbx_description
1 polymer ?
#
loop_
_entity_poly.entity_id
_entity_poly.type
_entity_poly.pdbx_seq_one_letter_code
_entity_poly.pdbx_strand_id
1 'polypeptide(L)'
;LSRRARREGGGEATHMLLYLNRLTWAGDGAEALAEQVRAARRAKLPIVMAHENDAVRNGCIFGHFFEVTPRDLIADGLYHDLAIGCHADPHRQVSLALLAKALGATKQTAQSRVH
;
A
#
# COMPACT_ATOMS: atom_id res chain seq x y z
N LEU A 1 -13.05 32.67 0.42
CA LEU A 1 -11.59 32.68 0.63
C LEU A 1 -11.21 31.42 1.40
N SER A 2 -10.70 30.41 0.67
CA SER A 2 -10.50 29.04 1.14
C SER A 2 -9.51 28.94 2.29
N ARG A 3 -9.93 28.28 3.39
CA ARG A 3 -9.03 27.79 4.42
C ARG A 3 -8.22 26.63 3.82
N ARG A 4 -7.00 26.96 3.39
CA ARG A 4 -5.95 25.98 3.10
C ARG A 4 -5.60 25.34 4.44
N ALA A 5 -6.22 24.20 4.74
CA ALA A 5 -5.79 23.35 5.84
C ALA A 5 -4.40 22.83 5.50
N ARG A 6 -3.37 23.58 5.89
CA ARG A 6 -2.04 23.03 6.05
C ARG A 6 -2.16 21.91 7.08
N ARG A 7 -2.03 20.66 6.64
CA ARG A 7 -1.64 19.57 7.53
C ARG A 7 -0.18 19.81 7.92
N GLU A 8 0.04 20.67 8.92
CA GLU A 8 1.31 20.75 9.62
C GLU A 8 1.29 19.71 10.75
N GLY A 9 2.16 18.68 10.65
CA GLY A 9 2.37 17.72 11.74
C GLY A 9 2.63 16.25 11.37
N GLY A 10 2.64 15.86 10.09
CA GLY A 10 3.12 14.55 9.65
C GLY A 10 4.42 14.72 8.90
N GLY A 11 5.47 13.97 9.25
CA GLY A 11 6.69 13.93 8.42
C GLY A 11 6.33 13.68 6.96
N GLU A 12 7.15 14.19 6.04
CA GLU A 12 6.97 13.94 4.61
C GLU A 12 6.83 12.44 4.38
N ALA A 13 5.76 12.02 3.69
CA ALA A 13 5.49 10.61 3.49
C ALA A 13 6.66 10.00 2.71
N THR A 14 7.33 9.01 3.29
CA THR A 14 8.49 8.38 2.66
C THR A 14 8.09 7.25 1.71
N HIS A 15 6.91 6.66 1.90
CA HIS A 15 6.38 5.54 1.13
C HIS A 15 4.86 5.70 0.99
N MET A 16 4.29 5.08 -0.04
CA MET A 16 2.87 4.79 -0.14
C MET A 16 2.63 3.30 0.10
N LEU A 17 1.73 2.96 1.03
CA LEU A 17 1.25 1.59 1.19
C LEU A 17 -0.04 1.41 0.38
N LEU A 18 -0.02 0.53 -0.62
CA LEU A 18 -1.18 0.18 -1.42
C LEU A 18 -1.68 -1.21 -1.02
N TYR A 19 -2.87 -1.26 -0.41
CA TYR A 19 -3.50 -2.52 0.00
C TYR A 19 -4.48 -3.01 -1.09
N LEU A 20 -4.16 -4.17 -1.64
CA LEU A 20 -4.81 -4.80 -2.78
C LEU A 20 -5.71 -5.94 -2.32
N ASN A 21 -7.02 -5.79 -2.54
CA ASN A 21 -8.02 -6.85 -2.41
C ASN A 21 -9.03 -6.71 -3.57
N ARG A 22 -10.02 -7.60 -3.65
CA ARG A 22 -11.04 -7.59 -4.72
C ARG A 22 -11.75 -6.24 -4.91
N LEU A 23 -11.84 -5.43 -3.86
CA LEU A 23 -12.59 -4.17 -3.85
C LEU A 23 -11.72 -2.95 -4.08
N THR A 24 -10.38 -3.08 -4.16
CA THR A 24 -9.45 -1.95 -4.28
C THR A 24 -9.78 -1.02 -5.43
N TRP A 25 -10.14 -1.58 -6.59
CA TRP A 25 -10.46 -0.83 -7.80
C TRP A 25 -11.97 -0.83 -8.12
N ALA A 26 -12.80 -1.08 -7.11
CA ALA A 26 -14.25 -1.15 -7.25
C ALA A 26 -14.95 -0.06 -6.42
N GLY A 27 -16.13 0.38 -6.90
CA GLY A 27 -16.97 1.35 -6.21
C GLY A 27 -16.47 2.79 -6.28
N ASP A 28 -17.15 3.67 -5.55
CA ASP A 28 -17.03 5.13 -5.71
C ASP A 28 -15.64 5.68 -5.32
N GLY A 29 -14.87 4.94 -4.52
CA GLY A 29 -13.53 5.33 -4.08
C GLY A 29 -12.41 5.01 -5.07
N ALA A 30 -12.68 4.20 -6.11
CA ALA A 30 -11.64 3.67 -7.00
C ALA A 30 -10.89 4.77 -7.76
N GLU A 31 -11.59 5.77 -8.30
CA GLU A 31 -10.94 6.86 -9.03
C GLU A 31 -10.12 7.76 -8.10
N ALA A 32 -10.62 8.03 -6.90
CA ALA A 32 -9.87 8.80 -5.91
C ALA A 32 -8.58 8.08 -5.49
N LEU A 33 -8.63 6.75 -5.32
CA LEU A 33 -7.44 5.94 -5.07
C LEU A 33 -6.48 5.96 -6.26
N ALA A 34 -6.98 5.85 -7.48
CA ALA A 34 -6.15 5.92 -8.69
C ALA A 34 -5.38 7.23 -8.75
N GLU A 35 -6.04 8.36 -8.45
CA GLU A 35 -5.36 9.66 -8.42
C GLU A 35 -4.32 9.75 -7.30
N GLN A 36 -4.55 9.14 -6.14
CA GLN A 36 -3.54 9.05 -5.08
C GLN A 36 -2.32 8.24 -5.54
N VAL A 37 -2.52 7.11 -6.22
CA VAL A 37 -1.43 6.31 -6.79
C VAL A 37 -0.66 7.14 -7.82
N ARG A 38 -1.36 7.83 -8.74
CA ARG A 38 -0.71 8.71 -9.73
C ARG A 38 0.11 9.81 -9.04
N ALA A 39 -0.44 10.44 -8.00
CA ALA A 39 0.26 11.46 -7.23
C ALA A 39 1.53 10.93 -6.55
N ALA A 40 1.46 9.74 -5.94
CA ALA A 40 2.63 9.10 -5.33
C ALA A 40 3.72 8.79 -6.36
N ARG A 41 3.34 8.29 -7.56
CA ARG A 41 4.29 8.05 -8.65
C ARG A 41 4.93 9.35 -9.16
N ARG A 42 4.14 10.41 -9.34
CA ARG A 42 4.67 11.74 -9.73
C ARG A 42 5.65 12.29 -8.68
N ALA A 43 5.37 12.04 -7.40
CA ALA A 43 6.25 12.38 -6.28
C ALA A 43 7.43 11.41 -6.10
N LYS A 44 7.54 10.36 -6.94
CA LYS A 44 8.55 9.30 -6.85
C LYS A 44 8.60 8.60 -5.49
N LEU A 45 7.47 8.53 -4.81
CA LEU A 45 7.35 7.78 -3.56
C LEU A 45 7.39 6.27 -3.88
N PRO A 46 8.23 5.48 -3.19
CA PRO A 46 8.15 4.03 -3.25
C PRO A 46 6.75 3.54 -2.87
N ILE A 47 6.16 2.71 -3.71
CA ILE A 47 4.83 2.12 -3.47
C ILE A 47 5.04 0.68 -3.01
N VAL A 48 4.76 0.43 -1.72
CA VAL A 48 4.77 -0.93 -1.16
C VAL A 48 3.38 -1.52 -1.34
N MET A 49 3.28 -2.64 -2.03
CA MET A 49 2.00 -3.32 -2.27
C MET A 49 1.79 -4.47 -1.30
N ALA A 50 0.62 -4.48 -0.65
CA ALA A 50 0.14 -5.56 0.20
C ALA A 50 -1.01 -6.27 -0.52
N HIS A 51 -0.82 -7.51 -0.94
CA HIS A 51 -1.84 -8.29 -1.63
C HIS A 51 -2.58 -9.21 -0.65
N GLU A 52 -3.85 -8.94 -0.38
CA GLU A 52 -4.67 -9.79 0.50
C GLU A 52 -5.00 -11.14 -0.16
N ASN A 53 -4.68 -12.21 0.56
CA ASN A 53 -4.97 -13.60 0.20
C ASN A 53 -6.02 -14.23 1.14
N ASP A 54 -6.41 -13.58 2.24
CA ASP A 54 -7.50 -14.04 3.10
C ASP A 54 -8.87 -13.76 2.47
N ALA A 55 -9.60 -14.83 2.15
CA ALA A 55 -10.93 -14.76 1.54
C ALA A 55 -11.94 -13.97 2.41
N VAL A 56 -11.82 -14.03 3.74
CA VAL A 56 -12.70 -13.27 4.67
C VAL A 56 -12.46 -11.76 4.54
N ARG A 57 -11.31 -11.35 4.01
CA ARG A 57 -10.91 -9.95 3.79
C ARG A 57 -10.96 -9.55 2.31
N ASN A 58 -11.72 -10.29 1.51
CA ASN A 58 -11.85 -10.10 0.07
C ASN A 58 -10.55 -10.36 -0.71
N GLY A 59 -9.70 -11.26 -0.20
CA GLY A 59 -8.55 -11.73 -0.93
C GLY A 59 -8.94 -12.34 -2.28
N CYS A 60 -8.08 -12.14 -3.28
CA CYS A 60 -8.32 -12.62 -4.64
C CYS A 60 -7.01 -13.05 -5.31
N ILE A 61 -7.09 -13.77 -6.42
CA ILE A 61 -5.89 -14.08 -7.20
C ILE A 61 -5.28 -12.78 -7.74
N PHE A 62 -3.95 -12.67 -7.74
CA PHE A 62 -3.27 -11.46 -8.21
C PHE A 62 -3.62 -11.12 -9.67
N GLY A 63 -3.88 -12.15 -10.49
CA GLY A 63 -4.31 -12.01 -11.88
C GLY A 63 -5.53 -11.10 -12.08
N HIS A 64 -6.41 -11.02 -11.07
CA HIS A 64 -7.59 -10.16 -11.10
C HIS A 64 -7.25 -8.69 -11.31
N PHE A 65 -6.12 -8.23 -10.76
CA PHE A 65 -5.72 -6.82 -10.86
C PHE A 65 -5.36 -6.39 -12.27
N PHE A 66 -4.96 -7.30 -13.17
CA PHE A 66 -4.73 -6.94 -14.56
C PHE A 66 -6.02 -6.61 -15.33
N GLU A 67 -7.18 -7.02 -14.81
CA GLU A 67 -8.48 -6.78 -15.44
C GLU A 67 -9.17 -5.53 -14.91
N VAL A 68 -9.03 -5.25 -13.61
CA VAL A 68 -9.79 -4.18 -12.93
C VAL A 68 -9.00 -2.91 -12.66
N THR A 69 -7.67 -2.96 -12.73
CA THR A 69 -6.84 -1.77 -12.49
C THR A 69 -6.93 -0.81 -13.69
N PRO A 70 -7.02 0.51 -13.45
CA PRO A 70 -6.93 1.50 -14.52
C PRO A 70 -5.74 1.24 -15.46
N ARG A 71 -6.01 1.21 -16.77
CA ARG A 71 -5.02 0.79 -17.78
C ARG A 71 -3.77 1.63 -17.78
N ASP A 72 -3.89 2.92 -17.48
CA ASP A 72 -2.77 3.84 -17.37
C ASP A 72 -1.82 3.42 -16.24
N LEU A 73 -2.34 3.03 -15.07
CA LEU A 73 -1.52 2.55 -13.95
C LEU A 73 -0.78 1.25 -14.27
N ILE A 74 -1.42 0.34 -15.02
CA ILE A 74 -0.76 -0.89 -15.50
C ILE A 74 0.35 -0.53 -16.48
N ALA A 75 0.06 0.30 -17.49
CA ALA A 75 1.03 0.71 -18.52
C ALA A 75 2.23 1.47 -17.92
N ASP A 76 1.97 2.24 -16.87
CA ASP A 76 2.97 2.94 -16.08
C ASP A 76 3.86 2.02 -15.23
N GLY A 77 3.55 0.72 -15.14
CA GLY A 77 4.35 -0.27 -14.44
C GLY A 77 4.06 -0.38 -12.95
N LEU A 78 2.82 -0.09 -12.50
CA LEU A 78 2.43 -0.23 -11.09
C LEU A 78 2.76 -1.63 -10.53
N TYR A 79 2.67 -2.67 -11.35
CA TYR A 79 2.92 -4.07 -10.95
C TYR A 79 4.30 -4.61 -11.36
N HIS A 80 5.26 -3.73 -11.68
CA HIS A 80 6.65 -4.16 -11.87
C HIS A 80 7.32 -4.55 -10.54
N ASP A 81 6.88 -3.94 -9.44
CA ASP A 81 7.34 -4.29 -8.09
C ASP A 81 6.50 -5.44 -7.52
N LEU A 82 7.16 -6.37 -6.82
CA LEU A 82 6.50 -7.53 -6.23
C LEU A 82 5.59 -7.12 -5.06
N ALA A 83 4.30 -7.46 -5.16
CA ALA A 83 3.38 -7.32 -4.04
C ALA A 83 3.66 -8.38 -2.96
N ILE A 84 3.62 -7.97 -1.70
CA ILE A 84 3.79 -8.87 -0.56
C ILE A 84 2.43 -9.47 -0.21
N GLY A 85 2.35 -10.80 -0.27
CA GLY A 85 1.13 -11.53 0.08
C GLY A 85 0.79 -11.45 1.57
N CYS A 86 -0.35 -10.85 1.89
CA CYS A 86 -1.02 -10.87 3.18
C CYS A 86 -1.83 -12.15 3.32
N HIS A 87 -1.33 -13.12 4.07
CA HIS A 87 -2.01 -14.39 4.29
C HIS A 87 -2.92 -14.33 5.52
N ALA A 88 -3.87 -15.26 5.58
CA ALA A 88 -4.64 -15.54 6.80
C ALA A 88 -3.74 -16.10 7.91
N ASP A 89 -4.29 -16.22 9.11
CA ASP A 89 -3.61 -16.91 10.20
C ASP A 89 -3.35 -18.38 9.83
N PRO A 90 -2.21 -18.96 10.27
CA PRO A 90 -1.24 -18.41 11.21
C PRO A 90 -0.15 -17.51 10.56
N HIS A 91 -0.11 -17.38 9.24
CA HIS A 91 0.99 -16.72 8.52
C HIS A 91 0.87 -15.19 8.44
N ARG A 92 -0.21 -14.61 8.98
CA ARG A 92 -0.47 -13.17 8.91
C ARG A 92 0.64 -12.34 9.56
N GLN A 93 1.15 -12.77 10.71
CA GLN A 93 2.24 -12.06 11.40
C GLN A 93 3.52 -11.97 10.56
N VAL A 94 3.85 -13.04 9.83
CA VAL A 94 5.02 -13.05 8.92
C VAL A 94 4.78 -12.09 7.76
N SER A 95 3.58 -12.09 7.19
CA SER A 95 3.20 -11.18 6.10
C SER A 95 3.33 -9.72 6.52
N LEU A 96 2.86 -9.38 7.73
CA LEU A 96 2.98 -8.04 8.30
C LEU A 96 4.45 -7.67 8.58
N ALA A 97 5.27 -8.60 9.05
CA ALA A 97 6.69 -8.36 9.26
C ALA A 97 7.45 -8.09 7.95
N LEU A 98 7.09 -8.78 6.85
CA LEU A 98 7.65 -8.51 5.53
C LEU A 98 7.22 -7.14 5.00
N LEU A 99 5.95 -6.77 5.15
CA LEU A 99 5.45 -5.43 4.81
C LEU A 99 6.15 -4.33 5.61
N ALA A 100 6.31 -4.53 6.91
CA ALA A 100 7.01 -3.59 7.76
C ALA A 100 8.46 -3.39 7.29
N LYS A 101 9.18 -4.48 6.98
CA LYS A 101 10.53 -4.40 6.42
C LYS A 101 10.57 -3.64 5.09
N ALA A 102 9.60 -3.87 4.20
CA ALA A 102 9.50 -3.17 2.93
C ALA A 102 9.23 -1.66 3.09
N LEU A 103 8.54 -1.28 4.17
CA LEU A 103 8.36 0.12 4.58
C LEU A 103 9.58 0.72 5.32
N GLY A 104 10.68 -0.04 5.44
CA GLY A 104 11.91 0.40 6.09
C GLY A 104 11.98 0.11 7.60
N ALA A 105 11.09 -0.72 8.15
CA ALA A 105 11.16 -1.09 9.56
C ALA A 105 12.46 -1.83 9.88
N THR A 106 13.19 -1.33 10.87
CA THR A 106 14.38 -1.96 11.43
C THR A 106 14.03 -2.64 12.75
N LYS A 107 14.87 -3.60 13.18
CA LYS A 107 14.72 -4.20 14.51
C LYS A 107 14.94 -3.10 15.55
N GLN A 108 14.02 -2.95 16.50
CA GLN A 108 14.33 -2.21 17.72
C GLN A 108 15.39 -2.98 18.49
N THR A 109 16.65 -2.53 18.41
CA THR A 109 17.65 -2.89 19.41
C THR A 109 17.22 -2.23 20.71
N ALA A 110 17.08 -3.03 21.77
CA ALA A 110 16.77 -2.55 23.11
C ALA A 110 17.91 -1.67 23.65
N GLN A 111 17.93 -0.41 23.26
CA GLN A 111 18.67 0.64 23.95
C GLN A 111 17.77 1.88 24.06
N SER A 112 17.83 2.49 25.25
CA SER A 112 17.15 3.72 25.66
C SER A 112 15.73 3.57 26.24
N ARG A 113 15.60 2.77 27.31
CA ARG A 113 14.91 3.27 28.52
C ARG A 113 15.96 3.45 29.61
N VAL A 114 16.71 4.54 29.50
CA VAL A 114 17.37 5.16 30.65
C VAL A 114 16.86 6.59 30.66
N HIS A 115 15.79 6.79 31.43
CA HIS A 115 15.36 8.09 31.93
C HIS A 115 14.78 7.85 33.31
#